data_AF-A0A8X6RLA9-F1
#
_entry.id   AF-A0A8X6RLA9-F1
#
_cell.length_a   1.000
_cell.length_b   1.000
_cell.length_c   1.000
_cell.angle_alpha   90.00
_cell.angle_beta   90.00
_cell.angle_gamma   90.00
#
_symmetry.space_group_name_H-M   'P 1'
#
loop_
_entity.id
_entity.type
_entity.pdbx_description
1 polymer ?
#
loop_
_entity_poly.entity_id
_entity_poly.type
_entity_poly.pdbx_seq_one_letter_code
_entity_poly.pdbx_strand_id
1 'polypeptide(L)'
;MNSRTFVTNDGTWESITSGSGMRGRNAEYNVLKEKSGPTSYAKKKLENGYAISSRRLLMDQPMLRHIKNCTEEEVHRQLGKNEWSTT
;
A
#
# COMPACT_ATOMS: atom_id res chain seq x y z
N MET A 1 9.81 2.23 -21.81
CA MET A 1 9.59 2.88 -20.49
C MET A 1 10.94 3.29 -19.95
N ASN A 2 11.22 4.59 -19.83
CA ASN A 2 12.47 5.10 -19.27
C ASN A 2 12.40 5.04 -17.73
N SER A 3 13.03 4.04 -17.11
CA SER A 3 13.12 3.94 -15.65
C SER A 3 14.11 4.96 -15.11
N ARG A 4 13.65 5.91 -14.28
CA ARG A 4 14.54 6.81 -13.53
C ARG A 4 15.15 6.03 -12.37
N THR A 5 16.47 6.09 -12.24
CA THR A 5 17.22 5.44 -11.16
C THR A 5 17.70 6.50 -10.21
N PHE A 6 17.48 6.34 -8.91
CA PHE A 6 17.95 7.27 -7.89
C PHE A 6 19.00 6.60 -7.01
N VAL A 7 20.03 7.36 -6.62
CA VAL A 7 21.12 6.87 -5.76
C VAL A 7 21.33 7.82 -4.59
N THR A 8 21.79 7.25 -3.47
CA THR A 8 22.19 7.98 -2.27
C THR A 8 23.72 7.95 -2.15
N ASN A 9 24.34 9.13 -2.07
CA ASN A 9 25.77 9.25 -1.75
C ASN A 9 25.99 9.67 -0.29
N ASP A 10 25.09 10.49 0.28
CA ASP A 10 25.19 11.03 1.67
C ASP A 10 23.82 11.15 2.38
N GLY A 11 22.86 10.27 2.06
CA GLY A 11 21.49 10.33 2.62
C GLY A 11 20.53 11.25 1.84
N THR A 12 21.01 11.90 0.78
CA THR A 12 20.21 12.67 -0.18
C THR A 12 20.03 11.88 -1.46
N TRP A 13 18.80 11.84 -2.00
CA TRP A 13 18.46 11.10 -3.21
C TRP A 13 18.68 11.94 -4.46
N GLU A 14 19.52 11.47 -5.38
CA GLU A 14 19.76 12.14 -6.66
C GLU A 14 19.31 11.28 -7.83
N SER A 15 18.68 11.91 -8.83
CA SER A 15 18.31 11.22 -10.07
C SER A 15 19.54 11.00 -10.93
N ILE A 16 19.83 9.74 -11.28
CA ILE A 16 20.86 9.43 -12.26
C ILE A 16 20.30 9.76 -13.64
N THR A 17 20.78 10.87 -14.21
CA THR A 17 20.72 11.06 -15.65
C THR A 17 21.74 10.11 -16.26
N SER A 18 21.32 9.22 -17.15
CA SER A 18 22.19 8.26 -17.83
C SER A 18 23.14 9.00 -18.77
N GLY A 19 24.19 9.61 -18.22
CA GLY A 19 25.14 10.43 -18.95
C GLY A 19 26.27 10.90 -18.03
N SER A 20 27.47 10.40 -18.29
CA SER A 20 28.78 10.88 -17.81
C SER A 20 29.04 10.93 -16.30
N GLY A 21 29.89 10.00 -15.82
CA GLY A 21 30.94 10.39 -14.88
C GLY A 21 31.01 9.76 -13.48
N MET A 22 30.14 8.80 -13.10
CA MET A 22 30.26 8.18 -11.78
C MET A 22 31.41 7.15 -11.73
N ARG A 23 32.52 7.53 -11.09
CA ARG A 23 33.65 6.66 -10.76
C ARG A 23 33.28 5.74 -9.58
N GLY A 24 32.69 4.58 -9.87
CA GLY A 24 32.49 3.51 -8.88
C GLY A 24 31.28 2.63 -9.18
N ARG A 25 31.36 1.34 -8.80
CA ARG A 25 30.18 0.46 -8.74
C ARG A 25 29.35 0.86 -7.52
N ASN A 26 28.14 1.35 -7.75
CA ASN A 26 27.18 1.53 -6.67
C ASN A 26 26.72 0.15 -6.18
N ALA A 27 26.74 -0.07 -4.87
CA ALA A 27 26.21 -1.29 -4.29
C ALA A 27 24.71 -1.40 -4.56
N GLU A 28 24.19 -2.63 -4.73
CA GLU A 28 22.79 -2.83 -5.14
C GLU A 28 21.77 -2.20 -4.18
N TYR A 29 22.13 -2.07 -2.89
CA TYR A 29 21.30 -1.45 -1.87
C TYR A 29 21.22 0.08 -1.97
N ASN A 30 22.13 0.73 -2.72
CA ASN A 30 22.12 2.17 -2.94
C ASN A 30 21.22 2.60 -4.10
N VAL A 31 20.64 1.64 -4.83
CA VAL A 31 19.89 1.88 -6.07
C VAL A 31 18.40 1.73 -5.81
N LEU A 32 17.67 2.85 -5.78
CA LEU A 32 16.21 2.81 -5.70
C LEU A 32 15.66 2.36 -7.05
N LYS A 33 15.26 1.09 -7.12
CA LYS A 33 14.60 0.48 -8.27
C LYS A 33 13.09 0.62 -8.09
N GLU A 34 12.57 1.84 -8.17
CA GLU A 34 11.12 2.04 -8.18
C GLU A 34 10.56 1.38 -9.45
N LYS A 35 9.85 0.27 -9.27
CA LYS A 35 9.16 -0.45 -10.34
C LYS A 35 7.67 -0.27 -10.15
N SER A 36 6.98 0.13 -11.21
CA SER A 36 5.52 0.18 -11.23
C SER A 36 4.94 -1.19 -10.88
N GLY A 37 4.01 -1.22 -9.93
CA GLY A 37 3.30 -2.43 -9.53
C GLY A 37 3.10 -2.55 -8.02
N PRO A 38 2.45 -3.63 -7.56
CA PRO A 38 2.20 -3.85 -6.14
C PRO A 38 3.50 -4.00 -5.36
N THR A 39 3.52 -3.48 -4.14
CA THR A 39 4.64 -3.65 -3.20
C THR A 39 4.85 -5.13 -2.87
N SER A 40 6.04 -5.49 -2.40
CA SER A 40 6.33 -6.87 -1.96
C SER A 40 5.36 -7.34 -0.87
N TYR A 41 4.91 -6.42 -0.01
CA TYR A 41 3.87 -6.68 1.00
C TYR A 41 2.54 -7.08 0.34
N ALA A 42 2.05 -6.27 -0.61
CA ALA A 42 0.82 -6.55 -1.32
C ALA A 42 0.90 -7.88 -2.09
N LYS A 43 2.03 -8.14 -2.77
CA LYS A 43 2.26 -9.40 -3.50
C LYS A 43 2.20 -10.62 -2.58
N LYS A 44 2.77 -10.55 -1.38
CA LYS A 44 2.76 -11.66 -0.41
C LYS A 44 1.37 -11.93 0.16
N LYS A 45 0.53 -10.89 0.28
CA LYS A 45 -0.82 -10.96 0.85
C LYS A 45 -1.89 -11.34 -0.17
N LEU A 46 -1.62 -11.15 -1.46
CA LEU A 46 -2.42 -11.73 -2.55
C LEU A 46 -2.17 -13.24 -2.57
N GLU A 47 -3.10 -14.01 -2.00
CA GLU A 47 -3.12 -15.46 -2.20
C GLU A 47 -3.44 -15.74 -3.66
N ASN A 48 -2.59 -16.54 -4.32
CA ASN A 48 -2.62 -16.86 -5.76
C ASN A 48 -4.04 -16.92 -6.37
N GLY A 49 -4.51 -15.78 -6.89
CA GLY A 49 -5.73 -15.68 -7.70
C GLY A 49 -7.03 -15.33 -6.97
N TYR A 50 -7.05 -15.21 -5.65
CA TYR A 50 -8.31 -14.89 -4.95
C TYR A 50 -8.49 -13.38 -4.73
N ALA A 51 -9.41 -12.77 -5.48
CA ALA A 51 -9.79 -11.37 -5.32
C ALA A 51 -10.21 -11.02 -3.88
N ILE A 52 -10.75 -11.99 -3.13
CA ILE A 52 -11.12 -11.85 -1.72
C ILE A 52 -9.92 -11.51 -0.84
N SER A 53 -8.73 -12.05 -1.13
CA SER A 53 -7.51 -11.75 -0.36
C SER A 53 -7.05 -10.29 -0.56
N SER A 54 -7.27 -9.75 -1.75
CA SER A 54 -6.94 -8.36 -2.08
C SER A 54 -7.79 -7.33 -1.33
N ARG A 55 -9.02 -7.69 -0.93
CA ARG A 55 -9.90 -6.81 -0.12
C ARG A 55 -9.21 -6.38 1.17
N ARG A 56 -8.44 -7.26 1.81
CA ARG A 56 -7.74 -6.95 3.06
C ARG A 56 -6.59 -5.95 2.88
N LEU A 57 -6.13 -5.73 1.64
CA LEU A 57 -5.16 -4.67 1.34
C LEU A 57 -5.81 -3.31 1.13
N LEU A 58 -7.12 -3.29 0.84
CA LEU A 58 -7.89 -2.07 0.58
C LEU A 58 -8.72 -1.64 1.80
N MET A 59 -9.27 -2.60 2.54
CA MET A 59 -10.12 -2.38 3.69
C MET A 59 -9.70 -3.30 4.84
N ASP A 60 -9.14 -2.68 5.87
CA ASP A 60 -8.76 -3.38 7.09
C ASP A 60 -9.94 -3.59 8.04
N GLN A 61 -9.76 -4.52 8.98
CA GLN A 61 -10.76 -4.83 10.00
C GLN A 61 -11.24 -3.61 10.81
N PRO A 62 -10.38 -2.64 11.22
CA PRO A 62 -10.85 -1.43 11.88
C PRO A 62 -11.80 -0.59 11.02
N MET A 63 -11.55 -0.51 9.70
CA MET A 63 -12.43 0.21 8.77
C MET A 63 -13.79 -0.46 8.68
N LEU A 64 -13.82 -1.80 8.55
CA LEU A 64 -15.07 -2.56 8.52
C LEU A 64 -15.85 -2.41 9.84
N ARG A 65 -15.16 -2.42 10.97
CA ARG A 65 -15.76 -2.19 12.29
C ARG A 65 -16.34 -0.78 12.41
N HIS A 66 -15.64 0.22 11.88
CA HIS A 66 -16.13 1.58 11.89
C HIS A 66 -17.41 1.72 11.06
N ILE A 67 -17.43 1.16 9.84
CA ILE A 67 -18.62 1.13 8.98
C ILE A 67 -19.79 0.45 9.72
N LYS A 68 -19.54 -0.70 10.36
CA LYS A 68 -20.53 -1.42 11.16
C LYS A 68 -21.12 -0.54 12.24
N ASN A 69 -20.27 0.05 13.09
CA ASN A 69 -20.70 0.89 14.21
C ASN A 69 -21.55 2.07 13.74
N CYS A 70 -21.09 2.80 12.72
CA CYS A 70 -21.85 3.93 12.18
C CYS A 70 -23.20 3.50 11.60
N THR A 71 -23.27 2.32 11.00
CA THR A 71 -24.53 1.77 10.47
C THR A 71 -25.48 1.41 11.61
N GLU A 72 -25.00 0.76 12.67
CA GLU A 72 -25.79 0.39 13.84
C GLU A 72 -26.30 1.64 14.58
N GLU A 73 -25.45 2.66 14.77
CA GLU A 73 -25.83 3.95 15.35
C GLU A 73 -26.92 4.66 14.53
N GLU A 74 -26.80 4.67 13.20
CA GLU A 74 -27.81 5.28 12.32
C GLU A 74 -29.15 4.56 12.40
N VAL A 75 -29.14 3.21 12.43
CA VAL A 75 -30.36 2.42 12.57
C VAL A 75 -31.01 2.63 13.93
N HIS A 76 -30.22 2.71 15.00
CA HIS A 76 -30.74 3.05 16.32
C HIS A 76 -31.40 4.43 16.33
N ARG A 77 -30.79 5.42 15.66
CA ARG A 77 -31.34 6.77 15.53
C ARG A 77 -32.68 6.79 14.77
N GLN A 78 -32.77 6.07 13.65
CA GLN A 78 -33.94 6.13 12.76
C GLN A 78 -35.09 5.24 13.22
N LEU A 79 -34.80 4.03 13.70
CA LEU A 79 -35.81 3.02 14.02
C LEU A 79 -36.09 2.90 15.52
N GLY A 80 -35.28 3.52 16.38
CA GLY A 80 -35.40 3.40 17.84
C GLY A 80 -35.25 1.95 18.35
N LYS A 81 -34.71 1.05 17.52
CA LYS A 81 -34.53 -0.37 17.85
C LYS A 81 -33.11 -0.59 18.36
N ASN A 82 -32.95 -0.84 19.66
CA ASN A 82 -31.64 -1.07 20.29
C ASN A 82 -31.04 -2.47 20.04
N GLU A 83 -31.77 -3.36 19.36
CA GLU A 83 -31.39 -4.77 19.20
C GLU A 83 -30.83 -5.11 17.80
N TRP A 84 -30.69 -4.11 16.93
CA TRP A 84 -30.18 -4.38 15.59
C TRP A 84 -28.66 -4.45 15.58
N SER A 85 -28.12 -5.66 15.41
CA SER A 85 -26.70 -5.89 15.18
C SER A 85 -26.49 -6.66 13.90
N THR A 86 -25.52 -6.24 13.09
CA THR A 86 -25.16 -6.93 11.85
C THR A 86 -23.98 -7.86 12.14
N THR A 87 -24.15 -9.18 11.94
CA THR A 87 -23.09 -10.19 12.15
C THR A 87 -22.10 -10.23 10.99
#